data_AF-A0A7S3M1K5-F1
#
_entry.id   AF-A0A7S3M1K5-F1
#
_cell.length_a   1.000
_cell.length_b   1.000
_cell.length_c   1.000
_cell.angle_alpha   90.00
_cell.angle_beta   90.00
_cell.angle_gamma   90.00
#
_symmetry.space_group_name_H-M   'P 1'
#
loop_
_entity.id
_entity.type
_entity.pdbx_description
1 polymer ?
#
loop_
_entity_poly.entity_id
_entity_poly.type
_entity_poly.pdbx_seq_one_letter_code
_entity_poly.pdbx_strand_id
1 'polypeptide(L)'
;MDLIVLAFQAYWLPQIVSDAWQGCKSALSPTFCVGMSSTRLLFVLYLWGCPEGIFSDELYPRLPGSTSPSLCSWMVLMQAFQLGVMALQQRWGPRWFVPWVCMPWAYNYHSSPSVDPGTDCVICMAEIDEEEARRCVVTPCNHKFHQACLEQWMDVKMECPTCRTNLPP
;
A
#
# COMPACT_ATOMS: atom_id res chain seq x y z
N MET A 1 -5.75 21.04 21.11
CA MET A 1 -4.71 21.26 20.09
C MET A 1 -3.93 19.98 19.86
N ASP A 2 -3.34 19.40 20.91
CA ASP A 2 -2.48 18.20 20.83
C ASP A 2 -3.15 16.99 20.16
N LEU A 3 -4.40 16.67 20.54
CA LEU A 3 -5.17 15.59 19.90
C LEU A 3 -5.40 15.83 18.40
N ILE A 4 -5.61 17.09 18.01
CA ILE A 4 -5.83 17.46 16.60
C ILE A 4 -4.52 17.26 15.83
N VAL A 5 -3.38 17.69 16.38
CA VAL A 5 -2.05 17.48 15.78
C VAL A 5 -1.74 15.98 15.63
N LEU A 6 -2.02 15.17 16.65
CA LEU A 6 -1.85 13.71 16.59
C LEU A 6 -2.74 13.09 15.51
N ALA A 7 -4.01 13.50 15.40
CA ALA A 7 -4.91 13.02 14.36
C ALA A 7 -4.42 13.38 12.94
N PHE A 8 -3.88 14.59 12.73
CA PHE A 8 -3.29 14.98 11.44
C PHE A 8 -2.02 14.20 11.10
N GLN A 9 -1.26 13.76 12.09
CA GLN A 9 -0.11 12.88 11.87
C GLN A 9 -0.55 11.45 11.48
N ALA A 10 -1.84 11.11 11.58
CA ALA A 10 -2.38 9.80 11.24
C ALA A 10 -2.55 9.55 9.72
N TYR A 11 -1.92 10.36 8.88
CA TYR A 11 -2.19 10.45 7.44
C TYR A 11 -1.86 9.20 6.61
N TRP A 12 -1.07 8.25 7.14
CA TRP A 12 -0.83 6.96 6.47
C TRP A 12 -1.94 5.93 6.69
N LEU A 13 -2.86 6.14 7.65
CA LEU A 13 -3.94 5.19 7.92
C LEU A 13 -4.79 4.85 6.69
N PRO A 14 -5.23 5.82 5.86
CA PRO A 14 -5.99 5.50 4.65
C PRO A 14 -5.22 4.60 3.68
N GLN A 15 -3.91 4.80 3.53
CA GLN A 15 -3.07 3.97 2.67
C GLN A 15 -2.92 2.55 3.22
N ILE A 16 -2.62 2.42 4.52
CA ILE A 16 -2.50 1.12 5.20
C ILE A 16 -3.79 0.31 5.05
N VAL A 17 -4.95 0.97 5.20
CA VAL A 17 -6.26 0.35 5.02
C VAL A 17 -6.51 -0.02 3.57
N SER A 18 -6.20 0.86 2.62
CA SER A 18 -6.36 0.59 1.18
C SER A 18 -5.50 -0.61 0.75
N ASP A 19 -4.26 -0.68 1.19
CA ASP A 19 -3.33 -1.77 0.88
C ASP A 19 -3.85 -3.09 1.47
N ALA A 20 -4.32 -3.08 2.73
CA ALA A 20 -4.91 -4.25 3.38
C ALA A 20 -6.17 -4.74 2.66
N TRP A 21 -7.01 -3.83 2.16
CA TRP A 21 -8.28 -4.17 1.51
C TRP A 21 -8.06 -4.70 0.08
N GLN A 22 -7.20 -4.05 -0.70
CA GLN A 22 -6.91 -4.46 -2.08
C GLN A 22 -6.05 -5.72 -2.12
N GLY A 23 -5.14 -5.92 -1.17
CA GLY A 23 -4.25 -7.07 -1.15
C GLY A 23 -3.09 -7.00 -2.15
N CYS A 24 -2.98 -5.91 -2.91
CA CYS A 24 -1.89 -5.67 -3.85
C CYS A 24 -0.59 -5.28 -3.10
N LYS A 25 0.58 -5.61 -3.67
CA LYS A 25 1.87 -5.14 -3.15
C LYS A 25 1.92 -3.61 -3.31
N SER A 26 2.35 -2.90 -2.26
CA SER A 26 2.10 -1.45 -2.11
C SER A 26 2.52 -0.64 -3.33
N ALA A 27 1.64 0.26 -3.77
CA ALA A 27 1.90 1.17 -4.89
C ALA A 27 3.03 2.19 -4.64
N LEU A 28 3.42 2.39 -3.37
CA LEU A 28 4.40 3.40 -2.95
C LEU A 28 5.74 2.78 -2.56
N SER A 29 6.83 3.41 -2.99
CA SER A 29 8.17 2.97 -2.66
C SER A 29 8.53 3.26 -1.18
N PRO A 30 9.30 2.38 -0.51
CA PRO A 30 9.65 2.57 0.90
C PRO A 30 10.48 3.85 1.13
N THR A 31 11.32 4.23 0.17
CA THR A 31 12.11 5.47 0.23
C THR A 31 11.22 6.71 0.21
N PHE A 32 10.16 6.71 -0.60
CA PHE A 32 9.17 7.78 -0.63
C PHE A 32 8.43 7.89 0.71
N CYS A 33 7.96 6.77 1.27
CA CYS A 33 7.26 6.75 2.55
C CYS A 33 8.12 7.31 3.68
N VAL A 34 9.40 6.90 3.76
CA VAL A 34 10.36 7.42 4.74
C VAL A 34 10.62 8.91 4.52
N GLY A 35 10.84 9.34 3.27
CA GLY A 35 11.06 10.75 2.93
C GLY A 35 9.89 11.65 3.36
N MET A 36 8.67 11.32 2.94
CA MET A 36 7.47 12.11 3.28
C MET A 36 7.24 12.16 4.80
N SER A 37 7.45 11.04 5.50
CA SER A 37 7.35 10.96 6.95
C SER A 37 8.40 11.80 7.67
N SER A 38 9.62 11.81 7.15
CA SER A 38 10.72 12.59 7.73
C SER A 38 10.47 14.10 7.58
N THR A 39 10.05 14.55 6.38
CA THR A 39 9.75 15.97 6.13
C THR A 39 8.58 16.47 6.99
N ARG A 40 7.52 15.66 7.14
CA ARG A 40 6.36 16.01 7.97
C ARG A 40 6.71 16.04 9.45
N LEU A 41 7.45 15.05 9.94
CA LEU A 41 7.86 14.98 11.34
C LEU A 41 8.82 16.12 11.71
N LEU A 42 9.77 16.46 10.85
CA LEU A 42 10.73 17.54 11.08
C LEU A 42 10.04 18.90 11.29
N PHE A 43 9.04 19.21 10.47
CA PHE A 43 8.28 20.46 10.61
C PHE A 43 7.59 20.57 11.98
N VAL A 44 6.95 19.49 12.43
CA VAL A 44 6.21 19.53 13.70
C VAL A 44 7.16 19.49 14.91
N LEU A 45 8.25 18.71 14.83
CA LEU A 45 9.28 18.70 15.87
C LEU A 45 9.97 20.07 16.01
N TYR A 46 10.13 20.82 14.92
CA TYR A 46 10.66 22.18 14.99
C TYR A 46 9.73 23.12 15.77
N LEU A 47 8.43 23.06 15.49
CA LEU A 47 7.45 23.96 16.11
C LEU A 47 7.16 23.64 17.59
N TRP A 48 7.17 22.37 17.99
CA TRP A 48 6.84 21.96 19.38
C TRP A 48 8.03 21.47 20.21
N GLY A 49 9.17 21.17 19.58
CA GLY A 49 10.37 20.67 20.24
C GLY A 49 11.46 21.71 20.44
N CYS A 50 11.55 22.73 19.59
CA CYS A 50 12.59 23.76 19.70
C CYS A 50 12.14 24.88 20.66
N PRO A 51 12.90 25.15 21.74
CA PRO A 51 12.55 26.20 22.71
C PRO A 51 12.74 27.62 22.16
N GLU A 52 13.63 27.79 21.16
CA GLU A 52 13.89 29.06 20.47
C GLU A 52 13.77 28.85 18.95
N GLY A 53 12.82 29.52 18.30
CA GLY A 53 12.56 29.40 16.86
C GLY A 53 12.85 30.70 16.13
N ILE A 54 13.18 30.63 14.84
CA ILE A 54 13.44 31.82 14.00
C ILE A 54 12.24 32.77 13.93
N PHE A 55 11.07 32.22 14.21
CA PHE A 55 9.80 32.88 14.08
C PHE A 55 9.19 33.30 15.43
N SER A 56 9.82 32.96 16.56
CA SER A 56 9.24 33.18 17.90
C SER A 56 9.32 34.61 18.42
N ASP A 57 10.01 35.52 17.71
CA ASP A 57 10.29 36.84 18.25
C ASP A 57 9.26 37.93 17.90
N GLU A 58 8.55 37.92 16.76
CA GLU A 58 7.70 39.10 16.43
C GLU A 58 6.37 38.88 15.68
N LEU A 59 6.14 37.74 14.98
CA LEU A 59 5.02 37.67 14.02
C LEU A 59 3.76 36.92 14.50
N TYR A 60 3.83 36.18 15.61
CA TYR A 60 2.65 35.52 16.17
C TYR A 60 2.71 35.49 17.70
N PRO A 61 1.60 35.75 18.40
CA PRO A 61 1.55 35.54 19.83
C PRO A 61 1.89 34.08 20.12
N ARG A 62 2.86 33.86 21.02
CA ARG A 62 3.27 32.52 21.48
C ARG A 62 2.04 31.66 21.74
N LEU A 63 1.94 30.49 21.08
CA LEU A 63 0.93 29.50 21.47
C LEU A 63 1.15 29.16 22.96
N PRO A 64 0.10 29.12 23.79
CA PRO A 64 0.21 28.80 25.21
C PRO A 64 0.52 27.31 25.36
N GLY A 65 1.82 26.96 25.35
CA GLY A 65 2.27 25.56 25.34
C GLY A 65 3.72 25.40 24.91
N SER A 66 4.63 26.11 25.58
CA SER A 66 6.09 25.97 25.46
C SER A 66 6.52 24.50 25.49
N THR A 67 7.30 24.07 24.50
CA THR A 67 8.08 22.82 24.46
C THR A 67 7.49 21.65 25.26
N SER A 68 6.65 20.84 24.61
CA SER A 68 6.05 19.63 25.19
C SER A 68 6.83 18.38 24.74
N PRO A 69 7.84 17.91 25.50
CA PRO A 69 8.64 16.75 25.09
C PRO A 69 7.79 15.48 24.95
N SER A 70 6.73 15.34 25.76
CA SER A 70 5.79 14.24 25.68
C SER A 70 5.09 14.16 24.32
N LEU A 71 4.60 15.28 23.78
CA LEU A 71 3.93 15.32 22.48
C LEU A 71 4.89 14.93 21.36
N CYS A 72 6.11 15.48 21.38
CA CYS A 72 7.16 15.15 20.40
C CYS A 72 7.50 13.65 20.43
N SER A 73 7.64 13.05 21.62
CA SER A 73 7.85 11.61 21.76
C SER A 73 6.68 10.81 21.17
N TRP A 74 5.43 11.18 21.48
CA TRP A 74 4.24 10.52 20.93
C TRP A 74 4.19 10.59 19.40
N MET A 75 4.54 11.74 18.81
CA MET A 75 4.56 11.90 17.35
C MET A 75 5.62 11.04 16.67
N VAL A 76 6.82 10.98 17.24
CA VAL A 76 7.90 10.11 16.73
C VAL A 76 7.49 8.64 16.81
N LEU A 77 6.96 8.21 17.96
CA LEU A 77 6.50 6.83 18.16
C LEU A 77 5.38 6.45 17.20
N MET A 78 4.39 7.33 17.04
CA MET A 78 3.28 7.12 16.12
C MET A 78 3.75 7.03 14.66
N GLN A 79 4.67 7.91 14.25
CA GLN A 79 5.23 7.89 12.89
C GLN A 79 6.05 6.62 12.64
N ALA A 80 6.85 6.20 13.61
CA ALA A 80 7.62 4.95 13.55
C ALA A 80 6.69 3.74 13.47
N PHE A 81 5.58 3.75 14.22
CA PHE A 81 4.58 2.69 14.17
C PHE A 81 3.93 2.57 12.79
N GLN A 82 3.49 3.68 12.19
CA GLN A 82 2.90 3.65 10.84
C GLN A 82 3.87 3.13 9.77
N LEU A 83 5.11 3.63 9.78
CA LEU A 83 6.15 3.15 8.86
C LEU A 83 6.47 1.67 9.08
N GLY A 84 6.49 1.23 10.34
CA GLY A 84 6.67 -0.17 10.71
C GLY A 84 5.55 -1.05 10.16
N VAL A 85 4.28 -0.63 10.30
CA VAL A 85 3.14 -1.35 9.73
C VAL A 85 3.25 -1.47 8.21
N MET A 86 3.56 -0.37 7.51
CA MET A 86 3.74 -0.40 6.05
C MET A 86 4.92 -1.29 5.63
N ALA A 87 6.02 -1.26 6.37
CA ALA A 87 7.17 -2.13 6.10
C ALA A 87 6.83 -3.62 6.34
N LEU A 88 6.06 -3.94 7.39
CA LEU A 88 5.57 -5.29 7.63
C LEU A 88 4.59 -5.72 6.53
N GLN A 89 3.70 -4.84 6.07
CA GLN A 89 2.81 -5.10 4.93
C GLN A 89 3.59 -5.42 3.65
N GLN A 90 4.73 -4.77 3.41
CA GLN A 90 5.60 -5.09 2.28
C GLN A 90 6.34 -6.42 2.44
N ARG A 91 6.74 -6.80 3.66
CA ARG A 91 7.57 -7.99 3.89
C ARG A 91 6.76 -9.27 4.05
N TRP A 92 5.61 -9.21 4.72
CA TRP A 92 4.76 -10.38 5.02
C TRP A 92 3.44 -10.39 4.23
N GLY A 93 3.23 -9.38 3.41
CA GLY A 93 2.02 -9.19 2.63
C GLY A 93 1.04 -8.25 3.33
N PRO A 94 0.20 -7.54 2.56
CA PRO A 94 -0.67 -6.47 3.05
C PRO A 94 -1.73 -6.93 4.08
N ARG A 95 -2.06 -8.24 4.08
CA ARG A 95 -3.11 -8.85 4.91
C ARG A 95 -2.59 -9.56 6.17
N TRP A 96 -1.30 -9.44 6.50
CA TRP A 96 -0.65 -10.24 7.56
C TRP A 96 -1.29 -10.14 8.96
N PHE A 97 -1.97 -9.03 9.26
CA PHE A 97 -2.62 -8.76 10.56
C PHE A 97 -4.15 -8.74 10.50
N VAL A 98 -4.74 -8.98 9.32
CA VAL A 98 -6.20 -8.88 9.13
C VAL A 98 -6.84 -10.25 9.37
N PRO A 99 -7.80 -10.38 10.31
CA PRO A 99 -8.55 -11.61 10.51
C PRO A 99 -9.32 -11.99 9.25
N TRP A 100 -9.46 -13.29 8.97
CA TRP A 100 -10.13 -13.79 7.76
C TRP A 100 -11.58 -13.32 7.61
N VAL A 101 -12.24 -12.95 8.70
CA VAL A 101 -13.63 -12.45 8.72
C VAL A 101 -13.77 -11.09 8.03
N CYS A 102 -12.72 -10.27 8.01
CA CYS A 102 -12.74 -8.93 7.43
C CYS A 102 -12.28 -8.89 5.98
N MET A 103 -11.85 -10.03 5.41
CA MET A 103 -11.31 -10.07 4.06
C MET A 103 -12.46 -10.15 3.02
N PRO A 104 -12.42 -9.33 1.96
CA PRO A 104 -13.30 -9.55 0.81
C PRO A 104 -12.96 -10.89 0.15
N TRP A 105 -13.94 -11.48 -0.54
CA TRP A 105 -13.73 -12.71 -1.30
C TRP A 105 -12.62 -12.49 -2.34
N ALA A 106 -11.61 -13.36 -2.33
CA ALA A 106 -10.55 -13.38 -3.33
C ALA A 106 -10.91 -14.39 -4.42
N TYR A 107 -10.79 -13.99 -5.68
CA TYR A 107 -11.08 -14.89 -6.81
C TYR A 107 -9.90 -15.84 -7.06
N ASN A 108 -10.19 -17.15 -7.10
CA ASN A 108 -9.17 -18.14 -7.41
C ASN A 108 -8.92 -18.20 -8.93
N TYR A 109 -7.92 -17.46 -9.38
CA TYR A 109 -7.44 -17.48 -10.77
C TYR A 109 -6.87 -18.83 -11.22
N HIS A 110 -6.45 -19.66 -10.26
CA HIS A 110 -6.05 -21.04 -10.49
C HIS A 110 -7.30 -21.90 -10.68
N SER A 111 -7.85 -21.86 -11.89
CA SER A 111 -8.63 -22.98 -12.38
C SER A 111 -7.67 -23.97 -13.05
N SER A 112 -8.04 -25.25 -13.09
CA SER A 112 -7.42 -26.25 -13.96
C SER A 112 -8.35 -26.44 -15.15
N PRO A 113 -8.32 -25.59 -16.19
CA PRO A 113 -8.98 -25.93 -17.44
C PRO A 113 -8.09 -26.91 -18.20
N SER A 114 -8.72 -27.75 -19.02
CA SER A 114 -8.06 -28.25 -20.22
C SER A 114 -7.58 -27.04 -21.03
N VAL A 115 -6.26 -26.82 -21.09
CA VAL A 115 -5.68 -25.87 -22.05
C VAL A 115 -5.78 -26.58 -23.40
N ASP A 116 -6.59 -26.01 -24.30
CA ASP A 116 -6.63 -26.50 -25.67
C ASP A 116 -5.27 -26.17 -26.33
N PRO A 117 -4.66 -27.11 -27.07
CA PRO A 117 -3.40 -26.86 -27.77
C PRO A 117 -3.55 -25.65 -28.72
N GLY A 118 -2.55 -24.77 -28.75
CA GLY A 118 -2.59 -23.52 -29.52
C GLY A 118 -3.23 -22.32 -28.79
N THR A 119 -3.34 -22.33 -27.46
CA THR A 119 -3.77 -21.14 -26.71
C THR A 119 -2.60 -20.19 -26.51
N ASP A 120 -2.64 -19.00 -27.13
CA ASP A 120 -1.59 -17.98 -26.97
C ASP A 120 -1.90 -16.97 -25.85
N CYS A 121 -0.87 -16.65 -25.06
CA CYS A 121 -0.93 -15.57 -24.09
C CYS A 121 -0.74 -14.20 -24.77
N VAL A 122 -1.78 -13.37 -24.85
CA VAL A 122 -1.71 -12.05 -25.52
C VAL A 122 -0.77 -11.02 -24.86
N ILE A 123 -0.28 -11.28 -23.64
CA ILE A 123 0.65 -10.39 -22.94
C ILE A 123 2.08 -10.59 -23.47
N CYS A 124 2.55 -11.84 -23.55
CA CYS A 124 3.89 -12.17 -24.02
C CYS A 124 3.94 -12.67 -25.48
N MET A 125 2.78 -12.89 -26.10
CA MET A 125 2.62 -13.41 -27.46
C MET A 125 3.24 -14.80 -27.67
N ALA A 126 3.34 -15.60 -26.60
CA ALA A 126 3.84 -16.97 -26.64
C ALA A 126 2.70 -17.97 -26.37
N GLU A 127 2.81 -19.15 -26.98
CA GLU A 127 1.90 -20.27 -26.75
C GLU A 127 2.04 -20.76 -25.31
N ILE A 128 0.90 -21.05 -24.67
CA ILE A 128 0.86 -21.68 -23.35
C ILE A 128 1.02 -23.19 -23.58
N ASP A 129 2.22 -23.70 -23.36
CA ASP A 129 2.52 -25.11 -23.60
C ASP A 129 1.92 -26.05 -22.51
N GLU A 130 2.01 -27.37 -22.72
CA GLU A 130 1.49 -28.36 -21.77
C GLU A 130 2.22 -28.35 -20.41
N GLU A 131 3.49 -27.91 -20.38
CA GLU A 131 4.30 -27.82 -19.15
C GLU A 131 3.87 -26.61 -18.31
N GLU A 132 3.53 -25.52 -18.98
CA GLU A 132 3.05 -24.24 -18.46
C GLU A 132 1.54 -24.21 -18.26
N ALA A 133 0.80 -25.20 -18.78
CA ALA A 133 -0.64 -25.36 -18.55
C ALA A 133 -1.00 -25.41 -17.06
N ARG A 134 -0.11 -25.94 -16.21
CA ARG A 134 -0.25 -25.93 -14.74
C ARG A 134 -0.13 -24.54 -14.11
N ARG A 135 0.52 -23.61 -14.81
CA ARG A 135 0.69 -22.20 -14.46
C ARG A 135 -0.18 -21.29 -15.33
N CYS A 136 -1.18 -21.85 -16.00
CA CYS A 136 -2.19 -21.08 -16.70
C CYS A 136 -3.22 -20.57 -15.69
N VAL A 137 -3.61 -19.31 -15.84
CA VAL A 137 -4.65 -18.68 -15.02
C VAL A 137 -5.80 -18.25 -15.89
N VAL A 138 -7.02 -18.39 -15.36
CA VAL A 138 -8.25 -18.03 -16.08
C VAL A 138 -9.00 -16.96 -15.32
N THR A 139 -9.27 -15.88 -16.05
CA THR A 139 -10.05 -14.75 -15.57
C THR A 139 -11.55 -15.08 -15.52
N PRO A 140 -12.38 -14.36 -14.76
CA PRO A 140 -13.85 -14.56 -14.74
C PRO A 140 -14.53 -14.37 -16.11
N CYS A 141 -13.89 -13.63 -17.02
CA CYS A 141 -14.32 -13.46 -18.41
C CYS A 141 -13.82 -14.57 -19.34
N ASN A 142 -13.26 -15.65 -18.78
CA ASN A 142 -12.79 -16.86 -19.46
C ASN A 142 -11.59 -16.67 -20.40
N HIS A 143 -10.81 -15.61 -20.23
CA HIS A 143 -9.53 -15.44 -20.91
C HIS A 143 -8.39 -16.10 -20.13
N LYS A 144 -7.50 -16.78 -20.86
CA LYS A 144 -6.38 -17.59 -20.36
C LYS A 144 -5.06 -16.82 -20.54
N PHE A 145 -4.19 -16.85 -19.54
CA PHE A 145 -2.88 -16.20 -19.56
C PHE A 145 -1.85 -17.03 -18.78
N HIS A 146 -0.56 -16.80 -18.99
CA HIS A 146 0.45 -17.24 -18.02
C HIS A 146 0.23 -16.56 -16.67
N GLN A 147 0.39 -17.32 -15.58
CA GLN A 147 0.32 -16.80 -14.22
C GLN A 147 1.22 -15.57 -14.03
N ALA A 148 2.50 -15.68 -14.40
CA ALA A 148 3.45 -14.59 -14.25
C ALA A 148 3.06 -13.34 -15.06
N CYS A 149 2.51 -13.53 -16.27
CA CYS A 149 2.09 -12.42 -17.12
C CYS A 149 0.87 -11.70 -16.54
N LEU A 150 -0.15 -12.43 -16.07
CA LEU A 150 -1.34 -11.81 -15.49
C LEU A 150 -1.03 -11.15 -14.15
N GLU A 151 -0.20 -11.76 -13.30
CA GLU A 151 0.25 -11.16 -12.03
C GLU A 151 0.94 -9.81 -12.27
N GLN A 152 1.92 -9.76 -13.18
CA GLN A 152 2.63 -8.53 -13.51
C GLN A 152 1.70 -7.47 -14.13
N TRP A 153 0.68 -7.89 -14.88
CA TRP A 153 -0.31 -6.97 -15.43
C TRP A 153 -1.22 -6.38 -14.33
N MET A 154 -1.67 -7.20 -13.39
CA MET A 154 -2.52 -6.79 -12.27
C MET A 154 -1.80 -5.84 -11.30
N ASP A 155 -0.46 -5.90 -11.22
CA ASP A 155 0.34 -4.92 -10.50
C ASP A 155 0.22 -3.49 -11.10
N VAL A 156 -0.14 -3.37 -12.38
CA VAL A 156 -0.34 -2.09 -13.07
C VAL A 156 -1.81 -1.73 -13.21
N LYS A 157 -2.66 -2.69 -13.60
CA LYS A 157 -4.09 -2.44 -13.86
C LYS A 157 -4.95 -3.68 -13.60
N MET A 158 -6.00 -3.51 -12.79
CA MET A 158 -6.98 -4.54 -12.45
C MET A 158 -8.06 -4.73 -13.54
N GLU A 159 -7.64 -4.91 -14.80
CA GLU A 159 -8.52 -5.14 -15.95
C GLU A 159 -7.99 -6.25 -16.84
N CYS A 160 -8.88 -7.05 -17.45
CA CYS A 160 -8.50 -8.09 -18.38
C CYS A 160 -7.80 -7.49 -19.62
N PRO A 161 -6.59 -7.97 -20.00
CA PRO A 161 -5.88 -7.49 -21.19
C PRO A 161 -6.66 -7.65 -22.49
N THR A 162 -7.51 -8.68 -22.58
CA THR A 162 -8.26 -9.01 -23.81
C THR A 162 -9.54 -8.19 -23.94
N CYS A 163 -10.39 -8.17 -22.90
CA CYS A 163 -11.72 -7.55 -22.97
C CYS A 163 -11.93 -6.33 -22.08
N ARG A 164 -10.92 -5.92 -21.30
CA ARG A 164 -10.94 -4.76 -20.38
C ARG A 164 -12.01 -4.81 -19.28
N THR A 165 -12.59 -5.98 -19.02
CA THR A 165 -13.48 -6.19 -17.87
C THR A 165 -12.67 -6.08 -16.59
N ASN A 166 -13.20 -5.41 -15.56
CA ASN A 166 -12.56 -5.32 -14.25
C ASN A 166 -12.35 -6.71 -13.65
N LEU A 167 -11.15 -6.96 -13.17
CA LEU A 167 -10.76 -8.21 -12.53
C LEU A 167 -10.98 -8.12 -11.01
N PRO A 168 -11.55 -9.15 -10.37
CA PRO A 168 -11.67 -9.20 -8.91
C PRO A 168 -10.29 -9.38 -8.24
N PRO A 169 -10.07 -8.85 -7.03
CA PRO A 169 -8.83 -9.06 -6.27
C PRO A 169 -8.72 -10.47 -5.66
#